data_AF-A0A7T1HSR9-F1
#
_entry.id   AF-A0A7T1HSR9-F1
#
_cell.length_a   1.000
_cell.length_b   1.000
_cell.length_c   1.000
_cell.angle_alpha   90.00
_cell.angle_beta   90.00
_cell.angle_gamma   90.00
#
_symmetry.space_group_name_H-M   'P 1'
#
loop_
_entity.id
_entity.type
_entity.pdbx_description
1 polymer ?
#
loop_
_entity_poly.entity_id
_entity_poly.type
_entity_poly.pdbx_seq_one_letter_code
_entity_poly.pdbx_strand_id
1 'polypeptide(L)'
;MQRLGSHHEELLLAWHRELVQRGVRDYPLSEARHDLQLAALHSITAGLAMHGFSLNPEMLIRAALLMDDAIQRHAAYALEIEAWQALPDPAGFRLEG
;
A
#
# COMPACT_ATOMS: atom_id res chain seq x y z
N MET A 1 2.78 -4.22 26.67
CA MET A 1 2.55 -4.49 25.24
C MET A 1 1.49 -3.52 24.74
N GLN A 2 1.90 -2.40 24.12
CA GLN A 2 0.98 -1.55 23.37
C GLN A 2 0.44 -2.38 22.20
N ARG A 3 -0.88 -2.37 21.99
CA ARG A 3 -1.51 -3.10 20.89
C ARG A 3 -1.00 -2.51 19.58
N LEU A 4 -0.30 -3.32 18.79
CA LEU A 4 0.20 -2.99 17.45
C LEU A 4 -0.91 -2.49 16.49
N GLY A 5 -2.19 -2.70 16.78
CA GLY A 5 -3.31 -2.25 15.95
C GLY A 5 -3.70 -0.77 16.03
N SER A 6 -3.02 0.10 16.79
CA SER A 6 -3.42 1.52 16.89
C SER A 6 -2.80 2.42 15.83
N HIS A 7 -1.65 2.07 15.27
CA HIS A 7 -0.87 3.01 14.45
C HIS A 7 -1.43 3.19 13.03
N HIS A 8 -1.94 2.13 12.40
CA HIS A 8 -2.56 2.25 11.09
C HIS A 8 -3.92 2.98 11.14
N GLU A 9 -4.65 2.88 12.25
CA GLU A 9 -5.88 3.66 12.48
C GLU A 9 -5.57 5.15 12.66
N GLU A 10 -4.48 5.48 13.38
CA GLU A 10 -3.99 6.86 13.47
C GLU A 10 -3.60 7.41 12.10
N LEU A 11 -2.91 6.61 11.29
CA LEU A 11 -2.54 6.98 9.92
C LEU A 11 -3.79 7.19 9.03
N LEU A 12 -4.78 6.30 9.12
CA LEU A 12 -6.06 6.43 8.42
C LEU A 12 -6.78 7.73 8.80
N LEU A 13 -6.86 8.03 10.09
CA LEU A 13 -7.49 9.25 10.59
C LEU A 13 -6.73 10.51 10.13
N ALA A 14 -5.40 10.46 10.13
CA ALA A 14 -4.58 11.56 9.64
C ALA A 14 -4.77 11.79 8.13
N TRP A 15 -4.77 10.71 7.34
CA TRP A 15 -5.03 10.74 5.90
C TRP A 15 -6.40 11.34 5.59
N HIS A 16 -7.45 10.84 6.26
CA HIS A 16 -8.83 11.32 6.09
C HIS A 16 -8.93 12.80 6.43
N ARG A 17 -8.39 13.20 7.59
CA ARG A 17 -8.42 14.59 8.05
C ARG A 17 -7.73 15.54 7.07
N GLU A 18 -6.57 15.16 6.56
CA GLU A 18 -5.80 16.00 5.62
C GLU A 18 -6.61 16.29 4.34
N LEU A 19 -7.24 15.26 3.76
CA LEU A 19 -8.02 15.42 2.53
C LEU A 19 -9.29 16.24 2.75
N VAL A 20 -10.00 16.01 3.85
CA VAL A 20 -11.17 16.83 4.22
C VAL A 20 -10.78 18.29 4.44
N GLN A 21 -9.65 18.55 5.12
CA GLN A 21 -9.15 19.91 5.33
C GLN A 21 -8.78 20.62 4.02
N ARG A 22 -8.36 19.87 3.00
CA ARG A 22 -8.10 20.39 1.65
C ARG A 22 -9.36 20.56 0.79
N GLY A 23 -10.53 20.27 1.34
CA GLY A 23 -11.83 20.51 0.70
C GLY A 23 -12.39 19.34 -0.10
N VAL A 24 -11.83 18.13 0.04
CA VAL A 24 -12.47 16.91 -0.49
C VAL A 24 -13.81 16.72 0.22
N ARG A 25 -14.90 16.62 -0.56
CA ARG A 25 -16.27 16.45 -0.08
C ARG A 25 -16.72 15.02 -0.28
N ASP A 26 -17.76 14.61 0.46
CA ASP A 26 -18.40 13.30 0.33
C ASP A 26 -17.45 12.11 0.50
N TYR A 27 -16.40 12.29 1.31
CA TYR A 27 -15.34 11.31 1.52
C TYR A 27 -15.43 10.68 2.93
N PRO A 28 -16.20 9.60 3.12
CA PRO A 28 -16.30 8.90 4.40
C PRO A 28 -15.02 8.15 4.76
N LEU A 29 -14.87 7.79 6.03
CA LEU A 29 -13.70 7.05 6.53
C LEU A 29 -13.53 5.68 5.85
N SER A 30 -14.61 5.07 5.36
CA SER A 30 -14.57 3.82 4.60
C SER A 30 -13.86 3.98 3.25
N GLU A 31 -14.07 5.11 2.55
CA GLU A 31 -13.35 5.42 1.31
C GLU A 31 -11.89 5.72 1.61
N ALA A 32 -11.60 6.44 2.70
CA ALA A 32 -10.22 6.65 3.11
C ALA A 32 -9.48 5.35 3.44
N ARG A 33 -10.16 4.36 4.03
CA ARG A 33 -9.59 3.04 4.27
C ARG A 33 -9.32 2.32 2.97
N HIS A 34 -10.27 2.33 2.05
CA HIS A 34 -10.12 1.74 0.73
C HIS A 34 -8.92 2.35 -0.04
N ASP A 35 -8.81 3.67 -0.06
CA ASP A 35 -7.71 4.38 -0.72
C ASP A 35 -6.35 4.08 -0.07
N LEU A 36 -6.30 4.02 1.27
CA LEU A 36 -5.08 3.65 1.99
C LEU A 36 -4.65 2.21 1.67
N GLN A 37 -5.61 1.28 1.57
CA GLN A 37 -5.37 -0.11 1.16
C GLN A 37 -4.84 -0.17 -0.28
N LEU A 38 -5.44 0.56 -1.22
CA LEU A 38 -4.94 0.66 -2.59
C LEU A 38 -3.53 1.26 -2.66
N ALA A 39 -3.26 2.31 -1.87
CA ALA A 39 -1.95 2.94 -1.81
C ALA A 39 -0.87 1.97 -1.27
N ALA A 40 -1.20 1.15 -0.27
CA ALA A 40 -0.30 0.12 0.24
C ALA A 40 0.02 -0.94 -0.84
N LEU A 41 -0.98 -1.41 -1.58
CA LEU A 41 -0.77 -2.34 -2.71
C LEU A 41 0.06 -1.71 -3.83
N HIS A 42 -0.22 -0.46 -4.17
CA HIS A 42 0.54 0.27 -5.18
C HIS A 42 2.00 0.46 -4.78
N SER A 43 2.29 0.64 -3.49
CA SER A 43 3.66 0.78 -3.00
C SER A 43 4.48 -0.50 -3.21
N ILE A 44 3.85 -1.67 -3.13
CA ILE A 44 4.48 -2.97 -3.45
C ILE A 44 4.77 -3.05 -4.95
N THR A 45 3.78 -2.74 -5.80
CA THR A 45 3.95 -2.85 -7.26
C THR A 45 4.93 -1.83 -7.81
N ALA A 46 4.92 -0.59 -7.31
CA ALA A 46 5.90 0.43 -7.66
C ALA A 46 7.32 0.02 -7.22
N GLY A 47 7.45 -0.53 -6.01
CA GLY A 47 8.72 -1.11 -5.53
C GLY A 47 9.23 -2.22 -6.44
N LEU A 48 8.36 -3.14 -6.86
CA LEU A 48 8.71 -4.22 -7.78
C LEU A 48 9.02 -3.72 -9.20
N ALA A 49 8.27 -2.74 -9.72
CA ALA A 49 8.41 -2.26 -11.09
C ALA A 49 9.64 -1.35 -11.28
N MET A 50 9.88 -0.40 -10.35
CA MET A 50 11.06 0.47 -10.39
C MET A 50 12.37 -0.29 -10.18
N HIS A 51 12.27 -1.46 -9.57
CA HIS A 51 13.42 -2.26 -9.15
C HIS A 51 13.32 -3.67 -9.67
N GLY A 52 12.67 -3.81 -10.84
CA GLY A 52 12.41 -5.08 -11.50
C GLY A 52 13.55 -6.05 -11.25
N PHE A 53 13.21 -7.30 -10.97
CA PHE A 53 14.10 -8.43 -10.65
C PHE A 53 15.41 -8.55 -11.49
N SER A 54 15.54 -7.75 -12.54
CA SER A 54 16.77 -7.16 -13.07
C SER A 54 17.74 -6.69 -11.96
N LEU A 55 18.52 -7.64 -11.46
CA LEU A 55 19.85 -7.38 -10.93
C LEU A 55 20.63 -6.61 -11.99
N ASN A 56 20.56 -5.28 -11.97
CA ASN A 56 21.53 -4.46 -12.66
C ASN A 56 22.90 -4.90 -12.10
N PRO A 57 23.83 -5.41 -12.92
CA PRO A 57 25.14 -5.87 -12.44
C PRO A 57 25.92 -4.79 -11.71
N GLU A 58 25.61 -3.52 -11.99
CA GLU A 58 26.21 -2.33 -11.37
C GLU A 58 25.49 -1.89 -10.07
N MET A 59 24.44 -2.60 -9.65
CA MET A 59 23.72 -2.27 -8.42
C MET A 59 24.60 -2.57 -7.20
N LEU A 60 24.85 -1.54 -6.38
CA LEU A 60 25.57 -1.71 -5.12
C LEU A 60 24.78 -2.65 -4.18
N ILE A 61 25.46 -3.60 -3.54
CA ILE A 61 24.88 -4.54 -2.57
C ILE A 61 24.03 -3.83 -1.51
N ARG A 62 24.50 -2.68 -1.01
CA ARG A 62 23.75 -1.86 -0.05
C ARG A 62 22.39 -1.40 -0.59
N ALA A 63 22.34 -1.00 -1.86
CA ALA A 63 21.08 -0.58 -2.48
C ALA A 63 20.12 -1.77 -2.60
N ALA A 64 20.61 -2.91 -3.08
CA ALA A 64 19.80 -4.14 -3.18
C ALA A 64 19.19 -4.55 -1.83
N LEU A 65 19.97 -4.54 -0.76
CA LEU A 65 19.48 -4.87 0.59
C LEU A 65 18.42 -3.88 1.10
N LEU A 66 18.65 -2.57 0.93
CA LEU A 66 17.68 -1.55 1.34
C LEU A 66 16.35 -1.68 0.59
N MET A 67 16.41 -2.10 -0.67
CA MET A 67 15.24 -2.27 -1.53
C MET A 67 14.45 -3.52 -1.16
N ASP A 68 15.12 -4.64 -0.89
CA ASP A 68 14.47 -5.86 -0.40
C ASP A 68 13.77 -5.62 0.95
N ASP A 69 14.47 -4.97 1.87
CA ASP A 69 13.92 -4.49 3.14
C ASP A 69 12.69 -3.60 2.96
N ALA A 70 12.72 -2.68 1.98
CA ALA A 70 11.59 -1.82 1.68
C ALA A 70 10.39 -2.63 1.17
N ILE A 71 10.60 -3.53 0.20
CA ILE A 71 9.53 -4.40 -0.33
C ILE A 71 8.89 -5.22 0.80
N GLN A 72 9.71 -5.83 1.66
CA GLN A 72 9.23 -6.61 2.80
C GLN A 72 8.38 -5.77 3.77
N ARG A 73 8.78 -4.53 4.07
CA ARG A 73 8.00 -3.62 4.93
C ARG A 73 6.66 -3.24 4.31
N HIS A 74 6.64 -2.89 3.02
CA HIS A 74 5.37 -2.57 2.34
C HIS A 74 4.44 -3.78 2.27
N ALA A 75 4.98 -4.98 2.01
CA ALA A 75 4.21 -6.22 2.01
C ALA A 75 3.64 -6.54 3.40
N ALA A 76 4.44 -6.40 4.46
CA ALA A 76 3.98 -6.58 5.83
C ALA A 76 2.88 -5.60 6.21
N TYR A 77 3.01 -4.33 5.82
CA TYR A 77 1.98 -3.32 6.08
C TYR A 77 0.68 -3.60 5.32
N ALA A 78 0.77 -3.97 4.03
CA ALA A 78 -0.41 -4.36 3.25
C ALA A 78 -1.13 -5.58 3.85
N LEU A 79 -0.36 -6.52 4.43
CA LEU A 79 -0.93 -7.66 5.15
C LEU A 79 -1.69 -7.20 6.41
N GLU A 80 -1.08 -6.31 7.19
CA GLU A 80 -1.64 -5.82 8.46
C GLU A 80 -2.99 -5.10 8.28
N ILE A 81 -3.15 -4.33 7.20
CA ILE A 81 -4.39 -3.58 6.92
C ILE A 81 -5.38 -4.34 6.02
N GLU A 82 -5.13 -5.63 5.77
CA GLU A 82 -5.94 -6.48 4.89
C GLU A 82 -6.15 -5.85 3.50
N ALA A 83 -5.08 -5.30 2.91
CA ALA A 83 -5.19 -4.45 1.73
C ALA A 83 -5.83 -5.13 0.51
N TRP A 84 -5.79 -6.47 0.45
CA TRP A 84 -6.46 -7.26 -0.59
C TRP A 84 -7.98 -7.05 -0.62
N GLN A 85 -8.60 -6.61 0.48
CA GLN A 85 -10.04 -6.28 0.50
C GLN A 85 -10.40 -5.11 -0.42
N ALA A 86 -9.43 -4.26 -0.76
CA ALA A 86 -9.64 -3.16 -1.70
C ALA A 86 -9.57 -3.61 -3.18
N LEU A 87 -9.11 -4.84 -3.45
CA LEU A 87 -9.09 -5.35 -4.80
C LEU A 87 -10.51 -5.73 -5.26
N PRO A 88 -10.88 -5.45 -6.52
CA PRO A 88 -12.13 -5.92 -7.08
C PRO A 88 -12.19 -7.45 -7.10
N ASP A 89 -13.41 -8.00 -7.03
CA ASP A 89 -13.64 -9.43 -7.15
C ASP A 89 -13.04 -9.93 -8.48
N PRO A 90 -12.12 -10.92 -8.44
CA PRO A 90 -11.56 -11.54 -9.64
C PRO A 90 -12.62 -12.01 -10.66
N ALA A 91 -13.82 -12.39 -10.20
CA ALA A 91 -14.92 -12.82 -11.06
C ALA A 91 -15.48 -11.69 -11.95
N GLY A 92 -15.17 -10.43 -11.64
CA GLY A 92 -15.48 -9.25 -12.47
C GLY A 92 -14.58 -9.11 -13.70
N PHE A 93 -13.40 -9.74 -13.71
CA PHE A 93 -12.51 -9.80 -14.87
C PHE A 93 -12.87 -11.00 -15.76
N ARG A 94 -14.08 -10.99 -16.34
CA ARG A 94 -14.35 -11.90 -17.46
C ARG A 94 -13.55 -11.40 -18.66
N LEU A 95 -12.52 -12.15 -19.04
CA LEU A 95 -11.88 -12.00 -20.33
C LEU A 95 -12.90 -12.44 -21.37
N GLU A 96 -13.57 -11.49 -22.03
CA GLU A 96 -14.30 -11.81 -23.26
C GLU A 96 -13.27 -12.26 -24.30
N GLY A 97 -13.35 -13.54 -24.66
CA GLY A 97 -12.53 -14.16 -25.71
C GLY A 97 -13.12 -13.97 -27.09
#